data_AF-A0A6L6QP16-F1
#
_entry.id   AF-A0A6L6QP16-F1
#
_cell.length_a   1.000
_cell.length_b   1.000
_cell.length_c   1.000
_cell.angle_alpha   90.00
_cell.angle_beta   90.00
_cell.angle_gamma   90.00
#
_symmetry.space_group_name_H-M   'P 1'
#
loop_
_entity.id
_entity.type
_entity.pdbx_description
1 polymer ?
#
loop_
_entity_poly.entity_id
_entity_poly.type
_entity_poly.pdbx_seq_one_letter_code
_entity_poly.pdbx_strand_id
1 'polypeptide(L)'
;MRHEQLDYLDEVIADVLDGNYFRTAGLSTGERLYVALGASDIGWLREMGYTVVQALGRLDYGDAAELVKRWRHVDRWSKRL
;
A
#
# COMPACT_ATOMS: atom_id res chain seq x y z
N MET A 1 6.48 10.46 2.31
CA MET A 1 5.12 10.92 2.67
C MET A 1 5.09 11.42 4.13
N ARG A 2 4.09 12.23 4.51
CA ARG A 2 3.89 12.65 5.92
C ARG A 2 3.09 11.60 6.70
N HIS A 3 3.17 11.60 8.03
CA HIS A 3 2.53 10.57 8.87
C HIS A 3 1.01 10.49 8.66
N GLU A 4 0.31 11.63 8.63
CA GLU A 4 -1.14 11.69 8.37
C GLU A 4 -1.51 11.09 7.00
N GLN A 5 -0.64 11.27 6.00
CA GLN A 5 -0.84 10.67 4.69
C GLN A 5 -0.70 9.15 4.75
N LEU A 6 0.30 8.65 5.47
CA LEU A 6 0.50 7.21 5.66
C LEU A 6 -0.67 6.58 6.42
N ASP A 7 -1.22 7.26 7.43
CA ASP A 7 -2.41 6.80 8.17
C ASP A 7 -3.63 6.72 7.26
N TYR A 8 -3.84 7.72 6.40
CA TYR A 8 -4.88 7.68 5.37
C TYR A 8 -4.67 6.52 4.39
N LEU A 9 -3.44 6.27 3.94
CA LEU A 9 -3.14 5.16 3.04
C LEU A 9 -3.33 3.79 3.71
N ASP A 10 -3.12 3.67 5.01
CA ASP A 10 -3.42 2.44 5.76
C ASP A 10 -4.93 2.13 5.76
N GLU A 11 -5.79 3.15 5.82
CA GLU A 11 -7.24 2.97 5.63
C GLU A 11 -7.56 2.52 4.20
N VAL A 12 -6.90 3.10 3.20
CA VAL A 12 -7.11 2.68 1.80
C VAL A 12 -6.61 1.25 1.55
N ILE A 13 -5.52 0.83 2.22
CA ILE A 13 -5.07 -0.56 2.21
C ILE A 13 -6.16 -1.48 2.79
N ALA A 14 -6.83 -1.07 3.88
CA ALA A 14 -7.99 -1.77 4.44
C ALA A 14 -9.07 -2.01 3.38
N ASP A 15 -9.46 -0.93 2.70
CA ASP A 15 -10.52 -0.95 1.70
C ASP A 15 -10.13 -1.87 0.53
N VAL A 16 -8.88 -1.82 0.07
CA VAL A 16 -8.37 -2.67 -1.01
C VAL A 16 -8.35 -4.15 -0.63
N LEU A 17 -7.96 -4.49 0.61
CA LEU A 17 -8.03 -5.86 1.13
C LEU A 17 -9.48 -6.40 1.16
N ASP A 18 -10.47 -5.50 1.26
CA ASP A 18 -11.89 -5.80 1.18
C ASP A 18 -12.44 -5.81 -0.26
N GLY A 19 -11.57 -5.63 -1.26
CA GLY A 19 -11.93 -5.55 -2.66
C GLY A 19 -12.54 -4.21 -3.08
N ASN A 20 -12.48 -3.18 -2.22
CA ASN A 20 -12.96 -1.84 -2.51
C ASN A 20 -11.82 -0.91 -2.96
N TYR A 21 -11.79 -0.63 -4.27
CA TYR A 21 -10.76 0.22 -4.89
C TYR A 21 -11.17 1.69 -5.05
N PHE A 22 -12.35 2.10 -4.57
CA PHE A 22 -12.92 3.43 -4.88
C PHE A 22 -11.97 4.58 -4.50
N ARG A 23 -11.36 4.53 -3.30
CA ARG A 23 -10.45 5.58 -2.81
C ARG A 23 -9.10 5.61 -3.52
N THR A 24 -8.77 4.60 -4.33
CA THR A 24 -7.50 4.55 -5.09
C THR A 24 -7.49 5.51 -6.28
N ALA A 25 -8.67 5.93 -6.77
CA ALA A 25 -8.79 6.76 -7.96
C ALA A 25 -8.10 8.13 -7.81
N GLY A 26 -8.14 8.72 -6.62
CA GLY A 26 -7.52 10.03 -6.32
C GLY A 26 -6.03 9.97 -5.97
N LEU A 27 -5.45 8.78 -5.87
CA LEU A 27 -4.06 8.61 -5.44
C LEU A 27 -3.08 8.89 -6.58
N SER A 28 -1.95 9.52 -6.24
CA SER A 28 -0.77 9.62 -7.10
C SER A 28 -0.16 8.23 -7.35
N THR A 29 0.73 8.13 -8.35
CA THR A 29 1.40 6.87 -8.66
C THR A 29 2.17 6.29 -7.46
N GLY A 30 2.91 7.11 -6.71
CA GLY A 30 3.67 6.64 -5.55
C GLY A 30 2.76 6.08 -4.45
N GLU A 31 1.63 6.74 -4.21
CA GLU A 31 0.63 6.29 -3.23
C GLU A 31 -0.06 5.00 -3.67
N ARG A 32 -0.41 4.87 -4.95
CA ARG A 32 -0.95 3.61 -5.49
C ARG A 32 0.03 2.46 -5.33
N LEU A 33 1.32 2.69 -5.56
CA LEU A 33 2.36 1.69 -5.35
C LEU A 33 2.49 1.32 -3.87
N TYR A 34 2.46 2.31 -2.97
CA TYR A 34 2.48 2.08 -1.53
C TYR A 34 1.28 1.20 -1.10
N VAL A 35 0.06 1.54 -1.54
CA VAL A 35 -1.15 0.78 -1.21
C VAL A 35 -1.12 -0.63 -1.80
N ALA A 36 -0.75 -0.77 -3.07
CA ALA A 36 -0.69 -2.08 -3.73
C ALA A 36 0.34 -3.01 -3.06
N LEU A 37 1.50 -2.47 -2.65
CA LEU A 37 2.48 -3.21 -1.87
C LEU A 37 1.96 -3.56 -0.47
N GLY A 38 1.30 -2.62 0.22
CA GLY A 38 0.72 -2.84 1.54
C GLY A 38 -0.39 -3.88 1.56
N ALA A 39 -1.25 -3.88 0.55
CA ALA A 39 -2.29 -4.88 0.34
C ALA A 39 -1.75 -6.20 -0.24
N SER A 40 -0.46 -6.27 -0.58
CA SER A 40 0.17 -7.41 -1.28
C SER A 40 -0.55 -7.79 -2.59
N ASP A 41 -1.14 -6.81 -3.27
CA ASP A 41 -1.88 -7.02 -4.51
C ASP A 41 -0.94 -6.99 -5.73
N ILE A 42 -0.39 -8.18 -6.03
CA ILE A 42 0.49 -8.39 -7.17
C ILE A 42 -0.26 -8.19 -8.51
N GLY A 43 -1.56 -8.49 -8.55
CA GLY A 43 -2.37 -8.31 -9.75
C GLY A 43 -2.43 -6.84 -10.14
N TRP A 44 -2.78 -5.99 -9.18
CA TRP A 44 -2.87 -4.55 -9.39
C TRP A 44 -1.51 -3.91 -9.69
N LEU A 45 -0.42 -4.37 -9.05
CA LEU A 45 0.94 -3.95 -9.42
C LEU A 45 1.25 -4.25 -10.90
N ARG A 46 0.88 -5.44 -11.39
CA ARG A 46 1.10 -5.83 -12.79
C ARG A 46 0.25 -5.00 -13.75
N GLU A 47 -1.00 -4.69 -13.41
CA GLU A 47 -1.86 -3.80 -14.21
C GLU A 47 -1.26 -2.39 -14.34
N MET A 48 -0.61 -1.90 -13.29
CA MET A 48 0.13 -0.64 -13.32
C MET A 48 1.48 -0.74 -14.06
N GLY A 49 1.89 -1.94 -14.50
CA GLY A 49 3.14 -2.17 -15.23
C GLY A 49 4.38 -2.31 -14.34
N TYR A 50 4.21 -2.71 -13.08
CA TYR A 50 5.30 -2.85 -12.11
C TYR A 50 5.46 -4.28 -11.60
N THR A 51 6.72 -4.72 -11.51
CA THR A 51 7.09 -5.80 -10.60
C THR A 51 7.17 -5.28 -9.16
N VAL A 52 7.09 -6.17 -8.17
CA VAL A 52 7.25 -5.82 -6.75
C VAL A 52 8.56 -5.06 -6.49
N VAL A 53 9.67 -5.51 -7.10
CA VAL A 53 10.99 -4.88 -6.92
C VAL A 53 11.03 -3.47 -7.52
N GLN A 54 10.43 -3.27 -8.70
CA GLN A 54 10.35 -1.94 -9.31
C GLN A 54 9.45 -1.01 -8.50
N ALA A 55 8.33 -1.51 -7.97
CA ALA A 55 7.43 -0.74 -7.11
C ALA A 55 8.14 -0.30 -5.81
N LEU A 56 8.86 -1.21 -5.16
CA LEU A 56 9.66 -0.89 -3.97
C LEU A 56 10.75 0.14 -4.28
N GLY A 57 11.46 0.00 -5.40
CA GLY A 57 12.50 0.95 -5.81
C GLY A 57 11.98 2.33 -6.23
N ARG A 58 10.67 2.48 -6.41
CA ARG A 58 9.99 3.75 -6.73
C ARG A 58 9.54 4.51 -5.48
N LEU A 59 9.46 3.85 -4.33
CA LEU A 59 9.16 4.51 -3.08
C LEU A 59 10.42 5.19 -2.54
N ASP A 60 10.23 6.34 -1.90
CA ASP A 60 11.28 6.92 -1.09
C ASP A 60 11.66 5.95 0.04
N TYR A 61 12.94 5.90 0.40
CA TYR A 61 13.44 4.97 1.41
C TYR A 61 12.65 5.04 2.73
N GLY A 62 12.26 6.24 3.15
CA GLY A 62 11.45 6.45 4.36
C GLY A 62 10.05 5.82 4.26
N ASP A 63 9.42 5.88 3.09
CA ASP A 63 8.07 5.34 2.88
C ASP A 63 8.10 3.80 2.82
N ALA A 64 9.09 3.22 2.15
CA ALA A 64 9.29 1.76 2.16
C ALA A 64 9.58 1.23 3.58
N ALA A 65 10.38 1.95 4.36
CA ALA A 65 10.68 1.59 5.74
C ALA A 65 9.42 1.68 6.63
N GLU A 66 8.63 2.73 6.49
CA GLU A 66 7.37 2.88 7.23
C GLU A 66 6.34 1.81 6.83
N LEU A 67 6.26 1.43 5.55
CA LEU A 67 5.41 0.32 5.10
C LEU A 67 5.76 -0.99 5.83
N VAL A 68 7.05 -1.35 5.87
CA VAL A 68 7.52 -2.57 6.54
C VAL A 68 7.28 -2.51 8.05
N LYS A 69 7.53 -1.36 8.67
CA LYS A 69 7.32 -1.15 10.10
C LYS A 69 5.85 -1.29 10.47
N ARG A 70 4.96 -0.64 9.71
CA ARG A 70 3.51 -0.71 9.90
C ARG A 70 3.01 -2.15 9.74
N TRP A 71 3.50 -2.87 8.72
CA TRP A 71 3.20 -4.29 8.53
C TRP A 71 3.64 -5.18 9.70
N ARG A 72 4.79 -4.92 10.34
CA ARG A 72 5.26 -5.71 11.50
C ARG A 72 4.43 -5.50 12.77
N HIS A 73 3.67 -4.42 12.88
CA HIS A 73 2.78 -4.13 14.00
C HIS A 73 1.32 -4.52 13.72
N VAL A 74 1.09 -5.25 12.62
CA VAL A 74 -0.20 -5.82 12.20
C VAL A 74 -0.54 -7.05 13.06
N ASP A 75 -1.03 -6.82 14.27
CA ASP A 75 -1.99 -7.75 14.87
C ASP A 75 -3.44 -7.41 14.42
N ARG A 76 -3.61 -6.31 13.66
CA ARG A 76 -4.91 -5.74 13.26
C ARG A 76 -5.55 -6.42 12.04
N TRP A 77 -4.78 -6.95 11.09
CA TRP A 77 -5.30 -7.57 9.86
C TRP A 77 -5.47 -9.09 9.98
N SER A 78 -4.89 -9.72 11.00
CA SER A 78 -4.91 -11.18 11.21
C SER A 78 -6.26 -11.75 11.66
N LYS A 79 -7.28 -10.92 11.93
CA LYS A 79 -8.63 -11.39 12.35
C LYS A 79 -9.59 -11.66 11.19
N ARG A 80 -9.14 -11.58 9.93
CA ARG A 80 -10.01 -11.70 8.74
C ARG A 80 -9.57 -12.76 7.72
N LEU A 81 -8.64 -13.65 8.09
CA LEU A 81 -8.34 -14.88 7.37
C LEU A 81 -8.89 -16.08 8.13
#